data_AF-A0A935SUA1-F1
#
_entry.id   AF-A0A935SUA1-F1
#
_cell.length_a   1.000
_cell.length_b   1.000
_cell.length_c   1.000
_cell.angle_alpha   90.00
_cell.angle_beta   90.00
_cell.angle_gamma   90.00
#
_symmetry.space_group_name_H-M   'P 1'
#
loop_
_entity.id
_entity.type
_entity.pdbx_description
1 polymer ?
#
loop_
_entity_poly.entity_id
_entity_poly.type
_entity_poly.pdbx_seq_one_letter_code
_entity_poly.pdbx_strand_id
1 'polypeptide(L)'
;MFASKIEYGDEKRAAMAKVFKMYDQRLNTANALDFDDLLIKTVKLLRISPETRQKYNERYKYILVDEYQDTNALQFALISFLTEKQQNICVVGDDAQSIYGFRQADIRNILGFEEHFPDAKVILLEQNYRSTQTILDVAHAIIDKNINQKKKKLWTANPGGERIFYYQAFDGDSEARFVASKIEEHQRRRGDSRIAVLYRTNAQSRLFEESLRRMRIEYNIVGGFSFYERAEVKDVIAYVTPAMNPFDDIALLRVINTPTRGLGKTSLDELQRQAKAAGSSLWMTIASITDPDLPLQVNLTPRAKEAMRSFRKVIENLIKKVAESNGADKPVSDIVVAAIEDTGYASSLRIENSDEAEARLENLEELVNAAVDYDKQEIDGLRDFIDHAALTSDTDKFDGNAPVTLMTVHSSKGPGVSGRISRWFGGRNISAFAFDQRSEGTGRGASAGICGDHAGGEYLVRDPFDAAARLRRGDRG
;
A
#
# COMPACT_ATOMS: atom_id res chain seq x y z
N MET A 1 0.39 30.71 7.22
CA MET A 1 0.26 30.73 5.75
C MET A 1 0.85 29.44 5.20
N PHE A 2 0.02 28.44 4.96
CA PHE A 2 0.43 27.17 4.34
C PHE A 2 -0.60 26.77 3.30
N ALA A 3 -0.14 26.66 2.06
CA ALA A 3 -0.59 25.71 1.06
C ALA A 3 0.59 25.62 0.11
N SER A 4 1.12 24.41 -0.12
CA SER A 4 1.92 24.14 -1.31
C SER A 4 1.13 24.70 -2.49
N LYS A 5 1.71 25.67 -3.20
CA LYS A 5 1.12 26.24 -4.41
C LYS A 5 1.13 25.15 -5.47
N ILE A 6 0.12 24.29 -5.46
CA ILE A 6 -0.35 23.71 -6.71
C ILE A 6 -1.03 24.87 -7.44
N GLU A 7 -0.32 25.47 -8.38
CA GLU A 7 -0.88 26.46 -9.31
C GLU A 7 -1.85 25.75 -10.24
N TYR A 8 -3.03 25.46 -9.73
CA TYR A 8 -4.18 25.21 -10.59
C TYR A 8 -4.54 26.54 -11.26
N GLY A 9 -4.40 26.62 -12.58
CA GLY A 9 -4.97 27.72 -13.35
C GLY A 9 -6.45 27.88 -13.03
N ASP A 10 -6.94 29.12 -13.09
CA ASP A 10 -8.31 29.49 -12.68
C ASP A 10 -9.37 28.65 -13.42
N GLU A 11 -9.10 28.29 -14.68
CA GLU A 11 -9.94 27.41 -15.49
C GLU A 11 -10.06 25.99 -14.94
N LYS A 12 -8.95 25.37 -14.48
CA LYS A 12 -8.98 24.02 -13.90
C LYS A 12 -9.77 24.02 -12.58
N ARG A 13 -9.59 25.05 -11.74
CA ARG A 13 -10.37 25.20 -10.50
C ARG A 13 -11.86 25.40 -10.80
N ALA A 14 -12.20 26.23 -11.78
CA ALA A 14 -13.58 26.45 -12.19
C ALA A 14 -14.23 25.16 -12.73
N ALA A 15 -13.50 24.38 -13.53
CA ALA A 15 -13.96 23.09 -14.02
C ALA A 15 -14.19 22.09 -12.86
N MET A 16 -13.23 21.95 -11.93
CA MET A 16 -13.37 21.09 -10.76
C MET A 16 -14.54 21.52 -9.88
N ALA A 17 -14.73 22.83 -9.64
CA ALA A 17 -15.86 23.37 -8.88
C ALA A 17 -17.20 23.06 -9.54
N LYS A 18 -17.28 23.13 -10.88
CA LYS A 18 -18.48 22.77 -11.63
C LYS A 18 -18.79 21.27 -11.50
N VAL A 19 -17.78 20.41 -11.63
CA VAL A 19 -17.93 18.96 -11.43
C VAL A 19 -18.37 18.65 -10.00
N PHE A 20 -17.72 19.24 -9.00
CA PHE A 20 -18.07 19.07 -7.60
C PHE A 20 -19.52 19.49 -7.31
N LYS A 21 -19.97 20.63 -7.85
CA LYS A 21 -21.36 21.07 -7.71
C LYS A 21 -22.35 20.08 -8.30
N MET A 22 -22.06 19.53 -9.48
CA MET A 22 -22.90 18.51 -10.11
C MET A 22 -22.90 17.19 -9.30
N TYR A 23 -21.75 16.82 -8.73
CA TYR A 23 -21.60 15.66 -7.86
C TYR A 23 -22.46 15.80 -6.60
N ASP A 24 -22.33 16.91 -5.85
CA ASP A 24 -23.11 17.16 -4.64
C ASP A 24 -24.62 17.25 -4.94
N GLN A 25 -25.01 17.85 -6.07
CA GLN A 25 -26.43 17.86 -6.51
C GLN A 25 -26.98 16.45 -6.76
N ARG A 26 -26.17 15.55 -7.36
CA ARG A 26 -26.56 14.17 -7.59
C ARG A 26 -26.64 13.37 -6.30
N LEU A 27 -25.68 13.54 -5.38
CA LEU A 27 -25.73 12.92 -4.06
C LEU A 27 -27.01 13.34 -3.30
N ASN A 28 -27.31 14.64 -3.26
CA ASN A 28 -28.50 15.16 -2.60
C ASN A 28 -29.79 14.61 -3.24
N THR A 29 -29.87 14.57 -4.57
CA THR A 29 -31.05 14.02 -5.28
C THR A 29 -31.22 12.52 -5.02
N ALA A 30 -30.11 11.79 -4.87
CA ALA A 30 -30.11 10.38 -4.54
C ALA A 30 -30.33 10.10 -3.04
N ASN A 31 -30.43 11.14 -2.20
CA ASN A 31 -30.45 11.03 -0.73
C ASN A 31 -29.29 10.16 -0.20
N ALA A 32 -28.10 10.36 -0.76
CA ALA A 32 -26.88 9.61 -0.45
C ALA A 32 -25.83 10.51 0.21
N LEU A 33 -24.94 9.90 0.99
CA LEU A 33 -23.79 10.54 1.60
C LEU A 33 -22.54 9.72 1.27
N ASP A 34 -21.44 10.39 0.96
CA ASP A 34 -20.11 9.76 0.94
C ASP A 34 -19.43 9.82 2.32
N PHE A 35 -18.18 9.34 2.41
CA PHE A 35 -17.45 9.28 3.68
C PHE A 35 -17.15 10.67 4.27
N ASP A 36 -16.79 11.64 3.43
CA ASP A 36 -16.46 12.99 3.89
C ASP A 36 -17.73 13.73 4.33
N ASP A 37 -18.85 13.49 3.64
CA ASP A 37 -20.17 13.99 4.00
C ASP A 37 -20.60 13.58 5.41
N LEU A 38 -20.24 12.38 5.88
CA LEU A 38 -20.53 11.96 7.25
C LEU A 38 -19.97 12.95 8.28
N LEU A 39 -18.77 13.48 8.05
CA LEU A 39 -18.17 14.50 8.92
C LEU A 39 -18.71 15.90 8.60
N ILE A 40 -18.68 16.30 7.32
CA ILE A 40 -19.07 17.65 6.89
C ILE A 40 -20.51 17.96 7.27
N LYS A 41 -21.46 17.06 6.94
CA LYS A 41 -22.88 17.28 7.23
C LYS A 41 -23.16 17.22 8.73
N THR A 42 -22.44 16.38 9.50
CA THR A 42 -22.56 16.33 10.97
C THR A 42 -22.08 17.64 11.61
N VAL A 43 -20.89 18.13 11.23
CA VAL A 43 -20.38 19.41 11.73
C VAL A 43 -21.32 20.56 11.33
N LYS A 44 -21.84 20.54 10.10
CA LYS A 44 -22.83 21.51 9.63
C LYS A 44 -24.10 21.47 10.49
N LEU A 45 -24.64 20.29 10.78
CA LEU A 45 -25.83 20.11 11.61
C LEU A 45 -25.62 20.66 13.03
N LEU A 46 -24.50 20.33 13.69
CA LEU A 46 -24.19 20.83 15.03
C LEU A 46 -23.97 22.34 15.05
N ARG A 47 -23.44 22.90 13.95
CA ARG A 47 -23.27 24.35 13.80
C ARG A 47 -24.61 25.07 13.67
N ILE A 48 -25.54 24.56 12.86
CA ILE A 48 -26.79 25.25 12.53
C ILE A 48 -27.95 24.97 13.49
N SER A 49 -27.93 23.84 14.22
CA SER A 49 -28.98 23.43 15.15
C SER A 49 -28.46 23.42 16.60
N PRO A 50 -28.63 24.52 17.35
CA PRO A 50 -28.28 24.57 18.77
C PRO A 50 -28.99 23.51 19.61
N GLU A 51 -30.25 23.18 19.27
CA GLU A 51 -31.02 22.14 19.96
C GLU A 51 -30.35 20.77 19.80
N THR A 52 -30.01 20.39 18.56
CA THR A 52 -29.30 19.13 18.29
C THR A 52 -27.95 19.12 18.99
N ARG A 53 -27.21 20.23 18.93
CA ARG A 53 -25.92 20.36 19.60
C ARG A 53 -26.05 20.20 21.12
N GLN A 54 -27.03 20.84 21.74
CA GLN A 54 -27.31 20.72 23.17
C GLN A 54 -27.66 19.28 23.55
N LYS A 55 -28.52 18.62 22.78
CA LYS A 55 -28.88 17.22 22.99
C LYS A 55 -27.65 16.30 23.05
N TYR A 56 -26.69 16.49 22.14
CA TYR A 56 -25.47 15.69 22.13
C TYR A 56 -24.46 16.10 23.20
N ASN A 57 -24.34 17.40 23.52
CA ASN A 57 -23.54 17.87 24.65
C ASN A 57 -24.04 17.27 25.98
N GLU A 58 -25.36 17.15 26.17
CA GLU A 58 -25.94 16.58 27.39
C GLU A 58 -25.80 15.06 27.46
N ARG A 59 -25.83 14.41 26.30
CA ARG A 59 -25.63 12.96 26.18
C ARG A 59 -24.18 12.56 26.43
N TYR A 60 -23.23 13.23 25.78
CA TYR A 60 -21.80 12.90 25.85
C TYR A 60 -21.11 13.79 26.88
N LYS A 61 -21.26 13.39 28.14
CA LYS A 61 -20.70 14.13 29.28
C LYS A 61 -19.19 14.08 29.38
N TYR A 62 -18.56 13.03 28.84
CA TYR A 62 -17.12 12.81 28.82
C TYR A 62 -16.72 12.32 27.44
N ILE A 63 -15.74 12.96 26.83
CA ILE A 63 -15.25 12.62 25.49
C ILE A 63 -13.79 12.20 25.58
N LEU A 64 -13.51 11.01 25.07
CA LEU A 64 -12.18 10.41 25.01
C LEU A 64 -11.79 10.30 23.54
N VAL A 65 -10.67 10.89 23.15
CA VAL A 65 -10.16 10.85 21.78
C VAL A 65 -8.75 10.29 21.80
N ASP A 66 -8.56 9.15 21.14
CA ASP A 66 -7.25 8.54 20.93
C ASP A 66 -6.67 8.97 19.56
N GLU A 67 -5.37 8.80 19.37
CA GLU A 67 -4.64 9.16 18.14
C GLU A 67 -4.87 10.62 17.68
N TYR A 68 -4.97 11.55 18.65
CA TYR A 68 -5.42 12.92 18.41
C TYR A 68 -4.51 13.72 17.46
N GLN A 69 -3.23 13.34 17.35
CA GLN A 69 -2.30 13.96 16.40
C GLN A 69 -2.70 13.78 14.93
N ASP A 70 -3.49 12.75 14.61
CA ASP A 70 -3.92 12.45 13.23
C ASP A 70 -5.28 13.07 12.88
N THR A 71 -5.79 13.96 13.73
CA THR A 71 -7.08 14.61 13.51
C THR A 71 -6.99 15.72 12.46
N ASN A 72 -8.02 15.84 11.62
CA ASN A 72 -8.17 16.95 10.68
C ASN A 72 -9.04 18.09 11.25
N ALA A 73 -9.14 19.21 10.53
CA ALA A 73 -9.88 20.39 10.97
C ALA A 73 -11.39 20.14 11.19
N LEU A 74 -12.01 19.24 10.41
CA LEU A 74 -13.43 18.88 10.57
C LEU A 74 -13.67 18.04 11.82
N GLN A 75 -12.79 17.08 12.09
CA GLN A 75 -12.84 16.28 13.32
C GLN A 75 -12.61 17.15 14.55
N PHE A 76 -11.67 18.09 14.48
CA PHE A 76 -11.47 19.10 15.52
C PHE A 76 -12.73 19.94 15.77
N ALA A 77 -13.38 20.43 14.71
CA ALA A 77 -14.62 21.20 14.81
C ALA A 77 -15.76 20.37 15.41
N LEU A 78 -15.87 19.10 15.02
CA LEU A 78 -16.83 18.15 15.61
C LEU A 78 -16.64 18.03 17.11
N ILE A 79 -15.40 17.75 17.55
CA ILE A 79 -15.04 17.61 18.96
C ILE A 79 -15.39 18.90 19.71
N SER A 80 -14.99 20.06 19.19
CA SER A 80 -15.29 21.37 19.79
C SER A 80 -16.79 21.61 19.97
N PHE A 81 -17.63 21.25 19.00
CA PHE A 81 -19.08 21.38 19.14
C PHE A 81 -19.68 20.42 20.17
N LEU A 82 -19.10 19.24 20.35
CA LEU A 82 -19.58 18.24 21.31
C LEU A 82 -19.14 18.54 22.75
N THR A 83 -18.07 19.31 22.94
CA THR A 83 -17.51 19.64 24.25
C THR A 83 -17.81 21.06 24.73
N GLU A 84 -18.42 21.90 23.89
CA GLU A 84 -18.70 23.33 24.14
C GLU A 84 -19.25 23.63 25.54
N LYS A 85 -20.19 22.82 26.05
CA LYS A 85 -20.86 23.08 27.33
C LYS A 85 -20.07 22.63 28.56
N GLN A 86 -19.40 21.49 28.49
CA GLN A 86 -18.85 20.80 29.67
C GLN A 86 -17.32 20.78 29.70
N GLN A 87 -16.68 20.85 28.52
CA GLN A 87 -15.22 20.75 28.34
C GLN A 87 -14.56 19.53 29.02
N ASN A 88 -15.35 18.49 29.33
CA ASN A 88 -14.90 17.22 29.87
C ASN A 88 -14.30 16.35 28.75
N ILE A 89 -13.13 16.76 28.25
CA ILE A 89 -12.42 16.07 27.18
C ILE A 89 -11.07 15.55 27.68
N CYS A 90 -10.76 14.31 27.29
CA CYS A 90 -9.45 13.73 27.43
C CYS A 90 -8.98 13.30 26.05
N VAL A 91 -7.88 13.88 25.58
CA VAL A 91 -7.23 13.49 24.33
C VAL A 91 -5.92 12.79 24.63
N VAL A 92 -5.64 11.74 23.87
CA VAL A 92 -4.38 11.00 23.90
C VAL A 92 -3.78 11.07 22.50
N GLY A 93 -2.49 11.32 22.43
CA GLY A 93 -1.78 11.35 21.17
C GLY A 93 -0.30 11.59 21.34
N ASP A 94 0.43 11.36 20.26
CA ASP A 94 1.88 11.50 20.17
C ASP A 94 2.23 12.28 18.90
N ASP A 95 2.71 13.51 19.08
CA ASP A 95 3.14 14.40 18.00
C ASP A 95 4.25 13.79 17.11
N ALA A 96 5.15 13.00 17.69
CA ALA A 96 6.22 12.31 16.97
C ALA A 96 5.70 11.16 16.08
N GLN A 97 4.45 10.73 16.27
CA GLN A 97 3.85 9.64 15.50
C GLN A 97 2.93 10.13 14.38
N SER A 98 2.71 11.44 14.19
CA SER A 98 1.83 11.96 13.15
C SER A 98 2.32 11.62 11.73
N ILE A 99 1.78 10.55 11.13
CA ILE A 99 2.18 10.04 9.79
C ILE A 99 1.08 10.16 8.73
N TYR A 100 -0.13 10.61 9.10
CA TYR A 100 -1.26 10.77 8.17
C TYR A 100 -1.40 12.19 7.59
N GLY A 101 -0.30 12.95 7.49
CA GLY A 101 -0.32 14.31 6.93
C GLY A 101 -0.88 14.38 5.50
N PHE A 102 -0.67 13.34 4.69
CA PHE A 102 -1.24 13.21 3.35
C PHE A 102 -2.78 13.09 3.35
N ARG A 103 -3.39 12.66 4.46
CA ARG A 103 -4.86 12.64 4.68
C ARG A 103 -5.38 13.90 5.37
N GLN A 104 -4.61 14.99 5.32
CA GLN A 104 -4.93 16.28 5.95
C GLN A 104 -5.02 16.23 7.48
N ALA A 105 -4.32 15.28 8.13
CA ALA A 105 -4.07 15.36 9.56
C ALA A 105 -3.31 16.64 9.89
N ASP A 106 -3.74 17.34 10.93
CA ASP A 106 -3.15 18.60 11.36
C ASP A 106 -2.53 18.46 12.75
N ILE A 107 -1.21 18.27 12.77
CA ILE A 107 -0.43 18.19 14.02
C ILE A 107 -0.61 19.42 14.92
N ARG A 108 -1.02 20.57 14.36
CA ARG A 108 -1.30 21.77 15.16
C ARG A 108 -2.47 21.56 16.13
N ASN A 109 -3.37 20.63 15.85
CA ASN A 109 -4.50 20.33 16.74
C ASN A 109 -4.01 19.83 18.11
N ILE A 110 -3.03 18.92 18.13
CA ILE A 110 -2.46 18.40 19.39
C ILE A 110 -1.47 19.39 20.03
N LEU A 111 -0.71 20.12 19.21
CA LEU A 111 0.24 21.12 19.72
C LEU A 111 -0.47 22.31 20.36
N GLY A 112 -1.56 22.79 19.76
CA GLY A 112 -2.37 23.91 20.22
C GLY A 112 -3.56 23.52 21.11
N PHE A 113 -3.56 22.31 21.69
CA PHE A 113 -4.68 21.86 22.53
C PHE A 113 -4.91 22.79 23.74
N GLU A 114 -3.83 23.23 24.38
CA GLU A 114 -3.84 24.13 25.55
C GLU A 114 -4.34 25.54 25.19
N GLU A 115 -4.23 25.96 23.92
CA GLU A 115 -4.80 27.23 23.45
C GLU A 115 -6.34 27.18 23.37
N HIS A 116 -6.90 25.99 23.08
CA HIS A 116 -8.33 25.78 22.94
C HIS A 116 -9.02 25.35 24.24
N PHE A 117 -8.27 24.67 25.12
CA PHE A 117 -8.71 24.27 26.45
C PHE A 117 -7.71 24.79 27.50
N PRO A 118 -7.82 26.06 27.93
CA PRO A 118 -6.84 26.69 28.82
C PRO A 118 -6.68 26.01 30.19
N ASP A 119 -7.76 25.38 30.67
CA ASP A 119 -7.77 24.65 31.95
C ASP A 119 -7.32 23.18 31.80
N ALA A 120 -6.81 22.79 30.62
CA ALA A 120 -6.39 21.42 30.36
C ALA A 120 -5.17 21.04 31.22
N LYS A 121 -5.28 19.90 31.90
CA LYS A 121 -4.15 19.28 32.56
C LYS A 121 -3.36 18.43 31.56
N VAL A 122 -2.10 18.80 31.32
CA VAL A 122 -1.18 18.00 30.51
C VAL A 122 -0.49 16.95 31.39
N ILE A 123 -0.53 15.69 30.95
CA ILE A 123 0.17 14.58 31.59
C ILE A 123 1.06 13.94 30.53
N LEU A 124 2.38 13.93 30.77
CA LEU A 124 3.34 13.27 29.90
C LEU A 124 3.61 11.86 30.42
N LEU A 125 3.39 10.86 29.56
CA LEU A 125 3.70 9.46 29.86
C LEU A 125 5.08 9.13 29.29
N GLU A 126 6.11 9.31 30.11
CA GLU A 126 7.51 9.17 29.67
C GLU A 126 8.06 7.75 29.84
N GLN A 127 7.42 6.92 30.65
CA GLN A 127 7.85 5.54 30.82
C GLN A 127 7.31 4.66 29.69
N ASN A 128 8.21 4.11 28.89
CA ASN A 128 7.92 3.15 27.84
C ASN A 128 7.99 1.72 28.42
N TYR A 129 6.92 0.96 28.24
CA TYR A 129 6.79 -0.42 28.72
C TYR A 129 7.01 -1.46 27.62
N ARG A 130 7.22 -1.03 26.37
CA ARG A 130 7.25 -1.90 25.17
C ARG A 130 8.67 -2.27 24.75
N SER A 131 9.56 -1.28 24.72
CA SER A 131 10.86 -1.36 24.08
C SER A 131 11.99 -1.39 25.10
N THR A 132 13.16 -1.87 24.67
CA THR A 132 14.40 -1.83 25.44
C THR A 132 15.06 -0.46 25.33
N GLN A 133 15.98 -0.14 26.25
CA GLN A 133 16.67 1.15 26.24
C GLN A 133 17.43 1.38 24.92
N THR A 134 18.04 0.34 24.36
CA THR A 134 18.78 0.41 23.09
C THR A 134 17.90 0.87 21.92
N ILE A 135 16.65 0.39 21.85
CA ILE A 135 15.69 0.82 20.81
C ILE A 135 15.26 2.27 21.05
N LEU A 136 14.99 2.64 22.31
CA LEU A 136 14.61 4.01 22.66
C LEU A 136 15.73 5.01 22.34
N ASP A 137 16.98 4.66 22.58
CA ASP A 137 18.12 5.54 22.31
C ASP A 137 18.23 5.86 20.81
N VAL A 138 18.03 4.87 19.95
CA VAL A 138 18.03 5.08 18.48
C VAL A 138 16.80 5.87 18.04
N ALA A 139 15.61 5.58 18.59
CA ALA A 139 14.41 6.36 18.30
C ALA A 139 14.59 7.85 18.69
N HIS A 140 15.19 8.12 19.86
CA HIS A 140 15.53 9.49 20.28
C HIS A 140 16.51 10.17 19.33
N ALA A 141 17.61 9.49 18.97
CA ALA A 141 18.61 10.06 18.07
C ALA A 141 18.05 10.41 16.67
N ILE A 142 16.96 9.75 16.25
CA ILE A 142 16.25 10.07 15.01
C ILE A 142 15.27 11.23 15.23
N ILE A 143 14.42 11.17 16.26
CA ILE A 143 13.34 12.16 16.48
C ILE A 143 13.88 13.53 16.91
N ASP A 144 15.03 13.59 17.59
CA ASP A 144 15.66 14.84 18.03
C ASP A 144 16.03 15.77 16.86
N LYS A 145 16.06 15.24 15.63
CA LYS A 145 16.27 16.04 14.41
C LYS A 145 15.04 16.84 13.98
N ASN A 146 13.85 16.56 14.53
CA ASN A 146 12.63 17.27 14.20
C ASN A 146 12.52 18.61 14.95
N ILE A 147 12.11 19.66 14.23
CA ILE A 147 12.06 21.04 14.74
C ILE A 147 10.81 21.30 15.59
N ASN A 148 9.64 20.86 15.11
CA ASN A 148 8.34 21.14 15.73
C ASN A 148 7.86 19.92 16.53
N GLN A 149 8.17 19.88 17.84
CA GLN A 149 7.78 18.79 18.73
C GLN A 149 7.59 19.27 20.17
N LYS A 150 6.73 18.58 20.93
CA LYS A 150 6.70 18.69 22.39
C LYS A 150 7.87 17.91 22.96
N LYS A 151 8.72 18.59 23.73
CA LYS A 151 9.88 17.95 24.37
C LYS A 151 9.40 16.93 25.39
N LYS A 152 9.79 15.68 25.19
CA LYS A 152 9.56 14.56 26.10
C LYS A 152 10.74 13.61 26.00
N LYS A 153 11.11 12.96 27.10
CA LYS A 153 12.19 11.97 27.08
C LYS A 153 11.66 10.63 27.52
N LEU A 154 11.55 9.70 26.59
CA LEU A 154 11.10 8.35 26.94
C LEU A 154 12.21 7.61 27.71
N TRP A 155 11.82 6.78 28.67
CA TRP A 155 12.73 5.90 29.39
C TRP A 155 12.07 4.55 29.64
N THR A 156 12.85 3.50 29.89
CA THR A 156 12.29 2.17 30.21
C THR A 156 12.93 1.55 31.44
N ALA A 157 12.13 0.80 32.19
CA ALA A 157 12.60 -0.07 33.28
C ALA A 157 12.95 -1.48 32.78
N ASN A 158 12.71 -1.77 31.49
CA ASN A 158 13.05 -3.05 30.89
C ASN A 158 14.58 -3.25 30.93
N PRO A 159 15.06 -4.50 31.08
CA PRO A 159 16.48 -4.79 30.98
C PRO A 159 17.05 -4.29 29.64
N GLY A 160 18.35 -3.97 29.64
CA GLY A 160 19.05 -3.49 28.45
C GLY A 160 18.85 -4.45 27.26
N GLY A 161 18.75 -3.90 26.05
CA GLY A 161 18.47 -4.69 24.84
C GLY A 161 19.71 -5.01 24.03
N GLU A 162 19.63 -6.02 23.15
CA GLU A 162 20.63 -6.24 22.11
C GLU A 162 20.88 -5.00 21.25
N ARG A 163 22.06 -5.01 20.62
CA ARG A 163 22.43 -3.97 19.67
C ARG A 163 21.57 -4.09 18.41
N ILE A 164 21.14 -2.93 17.93
CA ILE A 164 20.46 -2.82 16.63
C ILE A 164 21.42 -3.27 15.52
N PHE A 165 20.95 -4.18 14.68
CA PHE A 165 21.75 -4.80 13.62
C PHE A 165 21.44 -4.19 12.24
N TYR A 166 22.44 -3.53 11.66
CA TYR A 166 22.37 -2.97 10.31
C TYR A 166 23.06 -3.91 9.31
N TYR A 167 22.40 -4.21 8.18
CA TYR A 167 22.96 -5.03 7.11
C TYR A 167 22.65 -4.41 5.76
N GLN A 168 23.71 -4.18 4.99
CA GLN A 168 23.59 -3.73 3.61
C GLN A 168 23.76 -4.92 2.67
N ALA A 169 22.70 -5.25 1.94
CA ALA A 169 22.73 -6.26 0.89
C ALA A 169 23.26 -5.68 -0.44
N PHE A 170 23.62 -6.58 -1.37
CA PHE A 170 23.99 -6.20 -2.73
C PHE A 170 22.78 -5.77 -3.56
N ASP A 171 21.67 -6.50 -3.43
CA ASP A 171 20.38 -6.27 -4.10
C ASP A 171 19.20 -6.68 -3.20
N GLY A 172 17.97 -6.44 -3.68
CA GLY A 172 16.74 -6.72 -2.93
C GLY A 172 16.48 -8.22 -2.70
N ASP A 173 16.90 -9.09 -3.61
CA ASP A 173 16.75 -10.55 -3.41
C ASP A 173 17.74 -11.07 -2.36
N SER A 174 18.98 -10.59 -2.36
CA SER A 174 19.96 -10.89 -1.30
C SER A 174 19.47 -10.40 0.07
N GLU A 175 18.84 -9.23 0.11
CA GLU A 175 18.19 -8.70 1.31
C GLU A 175 17.06 -9.61 1.79
N ALA A 176 16.13 -9.98 0.91
CA ALA A 176 14.99 -10.82 1.28
C ALA A 176 15.42 -12.22 1.75
N ARG A 177 16.43 -12.82 1.10
CA ARG A 177 17.02 -14.11 1.53
C ARG A 177 17.70 -14.00 2.89
N PHE A 178 18.45 -12.92 3.12
CA PHE A 178 19.09 -12.68 4.42
C PHE A 178 18.03 -12.59 5.53
N VAL A 179 16.95 -11.85 5.29
CA VAL A 179 15.85 -11.68 6.25
C VAL A 179 15.13 -12.99 6.51
N ALA A 180 14.79 -13.75 5.47
CA ALA A 180 14.15 -15.06 5.62
C ALA A 180 15.05 -16.04 6.40
N SER A 181 16.36 -16.05 6.14
CA SER A 181 17.32 -16.86 6.90
C SER A 181 17.39 -16.45 8.38
N LYS A 182 17.34 -15.14 8.69
CA LYS A 182 17.29 -14.67 10.07
C LYS A 182 15.97 -15.04 10.76
N ILE A 183 14.85 -14.96 10.06
CA ILE A 183 13.55 -15.40 10.57
C ILE A 183 13.60 -16.87 10.96
N GLU A 184 14.10 -17.73 10.07
CA GLU A 184 14.28 -19.17 10.33
C GLU A 184 15.20 -19.41 11.54
N GLU A 185 16.34 -18.71 11.61
CA GLU A 185 17.28 -18.79 12.74
C GLU A 185 16.59 -18.43 14.08
N HIS A 186 15.81 -17.34 14.10
CA HIS A 186 15.08 -16.91 15.29
C HIS A 186 13.98 -17.88 15.67
N GLN A 187 13.20 -18.41 14.71
CA GLN A 187 12.17 -19.42 14.97
C GLN A 187 12.77 -20.71 15.53
N ARG A 188 13.91 -21.16 15.01
CA ARG A 188 14.60 -22.35 15.51
C ARG A 188 15.10 -22.16 16.96
N ARG A 189 15.55 -20.96 17.31
CA ARG A 189 15.97 -20.63 18.68
C ARG A 189 14.78 -20.43 19.62
N ARG A 190 13.66 -19.91 19.11
CA ARG A 190 12.46 -19.56 19.87
C ARG A 190 11.21 -19.82 19.01
N GLY A 191 10.66 -21.02 19.14
CA GLY A 191 9.53 -21.48 18.31
C GLY A 191 8.25 -20.65 18.45
N ASP A 192 8.10 -19.87 19.51
CA ASP A 192 6.93 -19.02 19.78
C ASP A 192 7.12 -17.53 19.39
N SER A 193 8.26 -17.18 18.80
CA SER A 193 8.57 -15.79 18.42
C SER A 193 7.70 -15.32 17.26
N ARG A 194 7.09 -14.15 17.42
CA ARG A 194 6.36 -13.45 16.37
C ARG A 194 7.27 -12.40 15.74
N ILE A 195 7.35 -12.38 14.42
CA ILE A 195 8.26 -11.50 13.68
C ILE A 195 7.46 -10.59 12.75
N ALA A 196 7.84 -9.32 12.70
CA ALA A 196 7.27 -8.36 11.76
C ALA A 196 8.33 -7.89 10.74
N VAL A 197 7.92 -7.81 9.47
CA VAL A 197 8.70 -7.27 8.35
C VAL A 197 7.98 -6.01 7.86
N LEU A 198 8.62 -4.86 8.04
CA LEU A 198 8.06 -3.53 7.80
C LEU A 198 8.71 -2.87 6.58
N TYR A 199 7.90 -2.58 5.55
CA TYR A 199 8.37 -1.92 4.32
C TYR A 199 7.64 -0.59 4.08
N ARG A 200 8.15 0.22 3.15
CA ARG A 200 7.62 1.56 2.86
C ARG A 200 6.42 1.53 1.91
N THR A 201 6.51 0.73 0.85
CA THR A 201 5.46 0.54 -0.17
C THR A 201 5.09 -0.92 -0.31
N ASN A 202 3.87 -1.21 -0.77
CA ASN A 202 3.39 -2.59 -0.92
C ASN A 202 4.15 -3.36 -2.02
N ALA A 203 4.72 -2.69 -3.02
CA ALA A 203 5.49 -3.33 -4.08
C ALA A 203 6.67 -4.15 -3.51
N GLN A 204 7.31 -3.65 -2.46
CA GLN A 204 8.45 -4.30 -1.81
C GLN A 204 8.11 -5.67 -1.18
N SER A 205 6.84 -6.01 -0.96
CA SER A 205 6.47 -7.28 -0.31
C SER A 205 6.87 -8.50 -1.14
N ARG A 206 6.87 -8.41 -2.48
CA ARG A 206 7.07 -9.56 -3.38
C ARG A 206 8.33 -10.36 -3.04
N LEU A 207 9.48 -9.71 -2.96
CA LEU A 207 10.77 -10.38 -2.71
C LEU A 207 10.80 -11.11 -1.36
N PHE A 208 10.18 -10.53 -0.33
CA PHE A 208 10.05 -11.16 0.98
C PHE A 208 9.09 -12.35 0.95
N GLU A 209 7.94 -12.19 0.29
CA GLU A 209 6.97 -13.27 0.09
C GLU A 209 7.61 -14.48 -0.61
N GLU A 210 8.30 -14.27 -1.73
CA GLU A 210 9.01 -15.32 -2.46
C GLU A 210 10.09 -15.99 -1.61
N SER A 211 10.88 -15.22 -0.87
CA SER A 211 11.95 -15.76 -0.03
C SER A 211 11.41 -16.59 1.14
N LEU A 212 10.32 -16.14 1.78
CA LEU A 212 9.64 -16.90 2.83
C LEU A 212 9.01 -18.18 2.29
N ARG A 213 8.36 -18.13 1.13
CA ARG A 213 7.79 -19.34 0.46
C ARG A 213 8.86 -20.35 0.11
N ARG A 214 9.99 -19.92 -0.46
CA ARG A 214 11.13 -20.80 -0.79
C ARG A 214 11.62 -21.55 0.45
N MET A 215 11.62 -20.90 1.61
CA MET A 215 11.99 -21.49 2.89
C MET A 215 10.83 -22.18 3.62
N ARG A 216 9.62 -22.22 3.03
CA ARG A 216 8.39 -22.77 3.62
C ARG A 216 8.04 -22.14 4.98
N ILE A 217 8.30 -20.85 5.12
CA ILE A 217 7.96 -20.08 6.32
C ILE A 217 6.57 -19.48 6.12
N GLU A 218 5.65 -19.82 7.01
CA GLU A 218 4.30 -19.27 7.03
C GLU A 218 4.30 -17.78 7.38
N TYR A 219 3.49 -17.00 6.66
CA TYR A 219 3.40 -15.55 6.86
C TYR A 219 2.01 -15.00 6.57
N ASN A 220 1.72 -13.82 7.13
CA ASN A 220 0.53 -13.03 6.84
C ASN A 220 0.88 -11.67 6.23
N ILE A 221 -0.02 -11.11 5.42
CA ILE A 221 0.06 -9.73 4.92
C ILE A 221 -1.03 -8.89 5.57
N VAL A 222 -0.67 -7.71 6.10
CA VAL A 222 -1.63 -6.78 6.73
C VAL A 222 -1.90 -5.58 5.83
N GLY A 223 -3.19 -5.34 5.57
CA GLY A 223 -3.64 -4.14 4.84
C GLY A 223 -3.39 -4.22 3.33
N GLY A 224 -3.23 -5.42 2.78
CA GLY A 224 -3.04 -5.66 1.36
C GLY A 224 -3.37 -7.10 0.98
N PHE A 225 -3.49 -7.35 -0.32
CA PHE A 225 -3.52 -8.69 -0.87
C PHE A 225 -2.09 -9.19 -1.11
N SER A 226 -1.94 -10.51 -1.22
CA SER A 226 -0.76 -11.13 -1.83
C SER A 226 -0.40 -10.43 -3.14
N PHE A 227 0.88 -10.36 -3.46
CA PHE A 227 1.36 -9.65 -4.64
C PHE A 227 0.59 -10.02 -5.92
N TYR A 228 0.41 -11.32 -6.18
CA TYR A 228 -0.32 -11.82 -7.36
C TYR A 228 -1.85 -11.70 -7.25
N GLU A 229 -2.37 -11.38 -6.07
CA GLU A 229 -3.79 -11.17 -5.84
C GLU A 229 -4.24 -9.72 -6.13
N ARG A 230 -3.29 -8.79 -6.31
CA ARG A 230 -3.58 -7.37 -6.58
C ARG A 230 -4.29 -7.19 -7.93
N ALA A 231 -5.19 -6.21 -7.99
CA ALA A 231 -6.08 -6.06 -9.14
C ALA A 231 -5.29 -5.81 -10.44
N GLU A 232 -4.31 -4.91 -10.39
CA GLU A 232 -3.43 -4.54 -11.49
C GLU A 232 -2.54 -5.71 -11.95
N VAL A 233 -2.03 -6.51 -11.01
CA VAL A 233 -1.22 -7.70 -11.33
C VAL A 233 -2.09 -8.75 -12.01
N LYS A 234 -3.27 -9.05 -11.46
CA LYS A 234 -4.23 -9.96 -12.08
C LYS A 234 -4.72 -9.49 -13.44
N ASP A 235 -4.88 -8.18 -13.64
CA ASP A 235 -5.29 -7.63 -14.92
C ASP A 235 -4.23 -7.88 -15.98
N VAL A 236 -2.96 -7.61 -15.66
CA VAL A 236 -1.86 -7.89 -16.60
C VAL A 236 -1.74 -9.38 -16.89
N ILE A 237 -1.81 -10.24 -15.86
CA ILE A 237 -1.83 -11.71 -16.07
C ILE A 237 -3.00 -12.11 -16.98
N ALA A 238 -4.19 -11.54 -16.76
CA ALA A 238 -5.38 -11.81 -17.58
C ALA A 238 -5.32 -11.20 -19.00
N TYR A 239 -4.37 -10.32 -19.31
CA TYR A 239 -4.04 -9.94 -20.69
C TYR A 239 -3.12 -10.94 -21.36
N VAL A 240 -2.20 -11.53 -20.59
CA VAL A 240 -1.26 -12.55 -21.07
C VAL A 240 -1.97 -13.88 -21.29
N THR A 241 -2.94 -14.26 -20.45
CA THR A 241 -3.67 -15.54 -20.57
C THR A 241 -4.37 -15.72 -21.93
N PRO A 242 -5.17 -14.77 -22.46
CA PRO A 242 -5.76 -14.88 -23.78
C PRO A 242 -4.75 -14.87 -24.93
N ALA A 243 -3.55 -14.34 -24.70
CA ALA A 243 -2.49 -14.41 -25.70
C ALA A 243 -1.96 -15.85 -25.89
N MET A 244 -2.07 -16.68 -24.85
CA MET A 244 -1.75 -18.11 -24.88
C MET A 244 -2.95 -18.98 -25.23
N ASN A 245 -4.10 -18.67 -24.64
CA ASN A 245 -5.36 -19.38 -24.84
C ASN A 245 -6.49 -18.36 -25.06
N PRO A 246 -6.78 -17.98 -26.32
CA PRO A 246 -7.84 -17.03 -26.64
C PRO A 246 -9.24 -17.49 -26.23
N PHE A 247 -9.42 -18.76 -25.84
CA PHE A 247 -10.72 -19.30 -25.42
C PHE A 247 -10.98 -19.17 -23.91
N ASP A 248 -10.07 -18.53 -23.16
CA ASP A 248 -10.31 -18.19 -21.75
C ASP A 248 -11.25 -16.99 -21.62
N ASP A 249 -12.55 -17.29 -21.54
CA ASP A 249 -13.60 -16.29 -21.38
C ASP A 249 -13.52 -15.53 -20.05
N ILE A 250 -12.95 -16.13 -18.99
CA ILE A 250 -12.84 -15.50 -17.67
C ILE A 250 -11.79 -14.39 -17.73
N ALA A 251 -10.59 -14.70 -18.26
CA ALA A 251 -9.52 -13.74 -18.45
C ALA A 251 -9.96 -12.61 -19.39
N LEU A 252 -10.58 -12.95 -20.52
CA LEU A 252 -11.11 -11.95 -21.46
C LEU A 252 -12.13 -11.01 -20.83
N LEU A 253 -13.11 -11.52 -20.09
CA LEU A 253 -14.12 -10.68 -19.41
C LEU A 253 -13.50 -9.74 -18.39
N ARG A 254 -12.43 -10.16 -17.71
CA ARG A 254 -11.72 -9.33 -16.73
C ARG A 254 -11.12 -8.08 -17.38
N VAL A 255 -10.51 -8.23 -18.56
CA VAL A 255 -9.68 -7.18 -19.16
C VAL A 255 -10.33 -6.42 -20.32
N ILE A 256 -11.44 -6.92 -20.87
CA ILE A 256 -12.10 -6.33 -22.05
C ILE A 256 -12.41 -4.84 -21.90
N ASN A 257 -12.72 -4.38 -20.68
CA ASN A 257 -13.00 -2.97 -20.38
C ASN A 257 -12.02 -2.35 -19.36
N THR A 258 -10.83 -2.93 -19.19
CA THR A 258 -9.79 -2.42 -18.28
C THR A 258 -8.46 -2.25 -19.01
N PRO A 259 -8.01 -1.05 -19.40
CA PRO A 259 -8.61 0.27 -19.12
C PRO A 259 -9.95 0.49 -19.83
N THR A 260 -10.72 1.48 -19.38
CA THR A 260 -12.09 1.71 -19.86
C THR A 260 -12.13 1.98 -21.37
N ARG A 261 -12.81 1.11 -22.13
CA ARG A 261 -13.01 1.22 -23.58
C ARG A 261 -14.42 1.68 -23.98
N GLY A 262 -15.25 1.99 -22.99
CA GLY A 262 -16.64 2.38 -23.21
C GLY A 262 -17.58 1.18 -23.43
N LEU A 263 -17.18 -0.02 -22.98
CA LEU A 263 -18.01 -1.21 -22.98
C LEU A 263 -18.78 -1.28 -21.66
N GLY A 264 -20.02 -0.78 -21.68
CA GLY A 264 -20.92 -0.85 -20.53
C GLY A 264 -21.51 -2.24 -20.32
N LYS A 265 -22.19 -2.42 -19.17
CA LYS A 265 -22.82 -3.69 -18.78
C LYS A 265 -23.73 -4.29 -19.86
N THR A 266 -24.56 -3.47 -20.51
CA THR A 266 -25.46 -3.93 -21.57
C THR A 266 -24.72 -4.52 -22.77
N SER A 267 -23.58 -3.93 -23.16
CA SER A 267 -22.75 -4.45 -24.25
C SER A 267 -22.08 -5.78 -23.88
N LEU A 268 -21.67 -5.94 -22.62
CA LEU A 268 -21.07 -7.18 -22.13
C LEU A 268 -22.11 -8.30 -21.98
N ASP A 269 -23.29 -7.98 -21.43
CA ASP A 269 -24.41 -8.92 -21.32
C ASP A 269 -24.87 -9.39 -22.71
N GLU A 270 -24.92 -8.49 -23.69
CA GLU A 270 -25.19 -8.82 -25.10
C GLU A 270 -24.14 -9.78 -25.66
N LEU A 271 -22.85 -9.47 -25.48
CA LEU A 271 -21.74 -10.30 -25.97
C LEU A 271 -21.82 -11.72 -25.38
N GLN A 272 -22.01 -11.85 -24.07
CA GLN A 272 -22.14 -13.13 -23.39
C GLN A 272 -23.36 -13.91 -23.86
N ARG A 273 -24.49 -13.22 -24.10
CA ARG A 273 -25.71 -13.85 -24.62
C ARG A 273 -25.48 -14.43 -26.02
N GLN A 274 -24.80 -13.70 -26.90
CA GLN A 274 -24.49 -14.16 -28.26
C GLN A 274 -23.54 -15.36 -28.25
N ALA A 275 -22.47 -15.30 -27.45
CA ALA A 275 -21.55 -16.42 -27.27
C ALA A 275 -22.27 -17.69 -26.79
N LYS A 276 -23.15 -17.55 -25.79
CA LYS A 276 -23.96 -18.66 -25.27
C LYS A 276 -24.95 -19.20 -26.30
N ALA A 277 -25.59 -18.33 -27.09
CA ALA A 277 -26.56 -18.74 -28.11
C ALA A 277 -25.90 -19.51 -29.27
N ALA A 278 -24.68 -19.13 -29.64
CA ALA A 278 -23.90 -19.78 -30.70
C ALA A 278 -23.09 -21.00 -30.21
N GLY A 279 -23.00 -21.21 -28.89
CA GLY A 279 -22.11 -22.24 -28.32
C GLY A 279 -20.63 -21.96 -28.58
N SER A 280 -20.25 -20.69 -28.74
CA SER A 280 -18.89 -20.23 -29.04
C SER A 280 -18.27 -19.50 -27.85
N SER A 281 -16.94 -19.38 -27.84
CA SER A 281 -16.25 -18.52 -26.86
C SER A 281 -16.53 -17.03 -27.13
N LEU A 282 -16.24 -16.19 -26.13
CA LEU A 282 -16.30 -14.74 -26.29
C LEU A 282 -15.34 -14.26 -27.37
N TRP A 283 -14.15 -14.85 -27.47
CA TRP A 283 -13.18 -14.49 -28.52
C TRP A 283 -13.73 -14.69 -29.92
N MET A 284 -14.30 -15.87 -30.21
CA MET A 284 -14.89 -16.16 -31.52
C MET A 284 -16.08 -15.23 -31.80
N THR A 285 -16.86 -14.93 -30.77
CA THR A 285 -18.00 -14.02 -30.88
C THR A 285 -17.55 -12.58 -31.18
N ILE A 286 -16.52 -12.09 -30.50
CA ILE A 286 -15.88 -10.79 -30.81
C ILE A 286 -15.35 -10.82 -32.25
N ALA A 287 -14.73 -11.92 -32.68
CA ALA A 287 -14.21 -12.05 -34.03
C ALA A 287 -15.32 -11.95 -35.07
N SER A 288 -16.45 -12.64 -34.88
CA SER A 288 -17.61 -12.56 -35.77
C SER A 288 -18.29 -11.20 -35.76
N ILE A 289 -18.39 -10.51 -34.62
CA ILE A 289 -18.98 -9.17 -34.52
C ILE A 289 -18.11 -8.12 -35.23
N THR A 290 -16.79 -8.28 -35.18
CA THR A 290 -15.82 -7.31 -35.68
C THR A 290 -15.30 -7.61 -37.08
N ASP A 291 -15.75 -8.71 -37.68
CA ASP A 291 -15.41 -9.15 -39.04
C ASP A 291 -15.70 -8.03 -40.07
N PRO A 292 -14.71 -7.63 -40.89
CA PRO A 292 -14.90 -6.57 -41.87
C PRO A 292 -15.74 -7.00 -43.08
N ASP A 293 -15.76 -8.30 -43.41
CA ASP A 293 -16.38 -8.84 -44.62
C ASP A 293 -17.81 -9.34 -44.34
N LEU A 294 -18.02 -9.98 -43.18
CA LEU A 294 -19.33 -10.50 -42.78
C LEU A 294 -19.61 -10.34 -41.28
N PRO A 295 -19.87 -9.10 -40.80
CA PRO A 295 -20.11 -8.86 -39.38
C PRO A 295 -21.42 -9.47 -38.91
N LEU A 296 -21.36 -10.20 -37.79
CA LEU A 296 -22.55 -10.68 -37.08
C LEU A 296 -23.42 -9.49 -36.65
N GLN A 297 -24.69 -9.50 -37.06
CA GLN A 297 -25.63 -8.46 -36.70
C GLN A 297 -26.09 -8.64 -35.25
N VAL A 298 -25.55 -7.78 -34.38
CA VAL A 298 -25.87 -7.73 -32.95
C VAL A 298 -26.36 -6.35 -32.56
N ASN A 299 -27.18 -6.29 -31.51
CA ASN A 299 -27.74 -5.06 -30.96
C ASN A 299 -26.70 -4.31 -30.11
N LEU A 300 -25.62 -3.86 -30.76
CA LEU A 300 -24.54 -3.08 -30.15
C LEU A 300 -24.43 -1.73 -30.85
N THR A 301 -24.12 -0.69 -30.07
CA THR A 301 -23.85 0.64 -30.60
C THR A 301 -22.60 0.63 -31.48
N PRO A 302 -22.48 1.53 -32.49
CA PRO A 302 -21.26 1.63 -33.30
C PRO A 302 -19.99 1.82 -32.46
N ARG A 303 -20.09 2.58 -31.37
CA ARG A 303 -19.00 2.80 -30.41
C ARG A 303 -18.57 1.51 -29.70
N ALA A 304 -19.52 0.67 -29.30
CA ALA A 304 -19.22 -0.62 -28.67
C ALA A 304 -18.56 -1.60 -29.66
N LYS A 305 -19.00 -1.61 -30.92
CA LYS A 305 -18.37 -2.42 -31.99
C LYS A 305 -16.93 -1.98 -32.24
N GLU A 306 -16.66 -0.67 -32.29
CA GLU A 306 -15.29 -0.15 -32.46
C GLU A 306 -14.41 -0.47 -31.24
N ALA A 307 -14.94 -0.33 -30.03
CA ALA A 307 -14.21 -0.71 -28.81
C ALA A 307 -13.83 -2.20 -28.80
N MET A 308 -14.74 -3.10 -29.23
CA MET A 308 -14.45 -4.53 -29.38
C MET A 308 -13.40 -4.79 -30.47
N ARG A 309 -13.45 -4.07 -31.60
CA ARG A 309 -12.46 -4.17 -32.67
C ARG A 309 -11.07 -3.75 -32.20
N SER A 310 -10.98 -2.62 -31.50
CA SER A 310 -9.73 -2.14 -30.91
C SER A 310 -9.18 -3.14 -29.89
N PHE A 311 -10.03 -3.66 -29.01
CA PHE A 311 -9.64 -4.69 -28.03
C PHE A 311 -9.14 -5.97 -28.71
N ARG A 312 -9.87 -6.49 -29.71
CA ARG A 312 -9.45 -7.65 -30.50
C ARG A 312 -8.06 -7.45 -31.10
N LYS A 313 -7.81 -6.29 -31.70
CA LYS A 313 -6.51 -5.96 -32.31
C LYS A 313 -5.37 -5.99 -31.28
N VAL A 314 -5.61 -5.49 -30.07
CA VAL A 314 -4.61 -5.54 -28.98
C VAL A 314 -4.29 -6.98 -28.61
N ILE A 315 -5.30 -7.83 -28.42
CA ILE A 315 -5.09 -9.24 -28.09
C ILE A 315 -4.42 -9.99 -29.24
N GLU A 316 -4.81 -9.75 -30.50
CA GLU A 316 -4.14 -10.34 -31.67
C GLU A 316 -2.66 -9.96 -31.76
N ASN A 317 -2.31 -8.73 -31.38
CA ASN A 317 -0.91 -8.31 -31.31
C ASN A 317 -0.15 -9.03 -30.20
N LEU A 318 -0.77 -9.23 -29.02
CA LEU A 318 -0.17 -10.02 -27.95
C LEU A 318 0.00 -11.50 -28.36
N ILE A 319 -1.00 -12.11 -29.00
CA ILE A 319 -0.91 -13.47 -29.55
C ILE A 319 0.27 -13.59 -30.52
N LYS A 320 0.45 -12.60 -31.42
CA LYS A 320 1.59 -12.58 -32.35
C LYS A 320 2.92 -12.50 -31.60
N LYS A 321 3.03 -11.63 -30.59
CA LYS A 321 4.24 -11.52 -29.76
C LYS A 321 4.56 -12.83 -29.03
N VAL A 322 3.56 -13.49 -28.46
CA VAL A 322 3.72 -14.82 -27.82
C VAL A 322 4.14 -15.88 -28.85
N ALA A 323 3.51 -15.92 -30.02
CA ALA A 323 3.83 -16.88 -31.07
C ALA A 323 5.26 -16.70 -31.63
N GLU A 324 5.69 -15.45 -31.79
CA GLU A 324 7.08 -15.11 -32.15
C GLU A 324 8.07 -15.44 -31.02
N SER A 325 7.60 -15.50 -29.77
CA SER A 325 8.39 -15.83 -28.58
C SER A 325 8.52 -17.34 -28.31
N ASN A 326 7.80 -18.19 -29.04
CA ASN A 326 8.00 -19.64 -28.98
C ASN A 326 9.30 -20.09 -29.67
N GLY A 327 10.07 -19.17 -30.26
CA GLY A 327 11.49 -19.35 -30.56
C GLY A 327 12.36 -18.90 -29.38
N ALA A 328 13.49 -19.57 -29.14
CA ALA A 328 14.34 -19.49 -27.94
C ALA A 328 14.91 -18.10 -27.53
N ASP A 329 14.49 -17.00 -28.16
CA ASP A 329 15.16 -15.70 -28.09
C ASP A 329 14.31 -14.56 -27.49
N LYS A 330 13.07 -14.79 -27.00
CA LYS A 330 12.29 -13.72 -26.36
C LYS A 330 11.89 -14.05 -24.91
N PRO A 331 12.23 -13.17 -23.95
CA PRO A 331 11.95 -13.34 -22.53
C PRO A 331 10.47 -13.09 -22.17
N VAL A 332 9.97 -13.74 -21.12
CA VAL A 332 8.64 -13.55 -20.52
C VAL A 332 8.41 -12.08 -20.16
N SER A 333 9.44 -11.39 -19.69
CA SER A 333 9.41 -9.97 -19.38
C SER A 333 8.97 -9.09 -20.55
N ASP A 334 9.37 -9.39 -21.79
CA ASP A 334 8.94 -8.61 -22.96
C ASP A 334 7.43 -8.71 -23.20
N ILE A 335 6.85 -9.88 -22.94
CA ILE A 335 5.41 -10.14 -23.09
C ILE A 335 4.63 -9.41 -22.00
N VAL A 336 5.13 -9.43 -20.76
CA VAL A 336 4.55 -8.69 -19.63
C VAL A 336 4.61 -7.18 -19.89
N VAL A 337 5.74 -6.65 -20.36
CA VAL A 337 5.90 -5.24 -20.74
C VAL A 337 4.92 -4.88 -21.87
N ALA A 338 4.79 -5.73 -22.89
CA ALA A 338 3.82 -5.52 -23.96
C ALA A 338 2.37 -5.48 -23.43
N ALA A 339 2.02 -6.39 -22.50
CA ALA A 339 0.70 -6.41 -21.88
C ALA A 339 0.43 -5.13 -21.05
N ILE A 340 1.45 -4.52 -20.46
CA ILE A 340 1.33 -3.28 -19.67
C ILE A 340 1.21 -2.04 -20.57
N GLU A 341 2.06 -1.94 -21.59
CA GLU A 341 2.17 -0.74 -22.44
C GLU A 341 1.20 -0.76 -23.63
N ASP A 342 1.19 -1.83 -24.43
CA ASP A 342 0.43 -1.89 -25.69
C ASP A 342 -1.09 -1.91 -25.47
N THR A 343 -1.54 -2.38 -24.31
CA THR A 343 -2.95 -2.41 -23.93
C THR A 343 -3.47 -1.03 -23.50
N GLY A 344 -2.55 -0.08 -23.25
CA GLY A 344 -2.82 1.23 -22.68
C GLY A 344 -3.00 1.23 -21.16
N TYR A 345 -2.70 0.11 -20.47
CA TYR A 345 -2.92 -0.01 -19.03
C TYR A 345 -2.06 0.99 -18.24
N ALA A 346 -0.73 0.98 -18.43
CA ALA A 346 0.16 1.93 -17.76
C ALA A 346 -0.15 3.39 -18.13
N SER A 347 -0.47 3.64 -19.40
CA SER A 347 -0.88 4.97 -19.86
C SER A 347 -2.12 5.47 -19.14
N SER A 348 -3.10 4.60 -18.87
CA SER A 348 -4.31 4.98 -18.13
C SER A 348 -4.02 5.37 -16.67
N LEU A 349 -3.13 4.65 -15.99
CA LEU A 349 -2.70 4.96 -14.63
C LEU A 349 -1.89 6.26 -14.57
N ARG A 350 -0.98 6.47 -15.54
CA ARG A 350 -0.20 7.72 -15.66
C ARG A 350 -1.11 8.94 -15.88
N ILE A 351 -2.23 8.78 -16.60
CA ILE A 351 -3.22 9.85 -16.80
C ILE A 351 -4.02 10.11 -15.52
N GLU A 352 -4.33 9.07 -14.75
CA GLU A 352 -5.05 9.21 -13.47
C GLU A 352 -4.26 10.07 -12.47
N ASN A 353 -2.93 9.90 -12.41
CA ASN A 353 -2.00 10.74 -11.65
C ASN A 353 -2.44 10.95 -10.18
N SER A 354 -2.80 9.84 -9.53
CA SER A 354 -3.16 9.75 -8.12
C SER A 354 -2.09 8.94 -7.37
N ASP A 355 -1.97 9.12 -6.06
CA ASP A 355 -1.07 8.31 -5.21
C ASP A 355 -1.40 6.81 -5.33
N GLU A 356 -2.68 6.47 -5.54
CA GLU A 356 -3.11 5.09 -5.78
C GLU A 356 -2.63 4.57 -7.14
N ALA A 357 -2.72 5.39 -8.19
CA ALA A 357 -2.23 5.03 -9.52
C ALA A 357 -0.71 4.85 -9.54
N GLU A 358 0.04 5.69 -8.81
CA GLU A 358 1.49 5.57 -8.64
C GLU A 358 1.83 4.24 -7.94
N ALA A 359 1.14 3.91 -6.83
CA ALA A 359 1.33 2.62 -6.15
C ALA A 359 0.99 1.41 -7.04
N ARG A 360 -0.02 1.51 -7.93
CA ARG A 360 -0.33 0.46 -8.91
C ARG A 360 0.76 0.35 -9.97
N LEU A 361 1.30 1.47 -10.45
CA LEU A 361 2.43 1.46 -11.38
C LEU A 361 3.68 0.80 -10.76
N GLU A 362 4.00 1.11 -9.50
CA GLU A 362 5.08 0.42 -8.77
C GLU A 362 4.86 -1.09 -8.71
N ASN A 363 3.62 -1.56 -8.50
CA ASN A 363 3.31 -2.99 -8.50
C ASN A 363 3.48 -3.64 -9.88
N LEU A 364 3.18 -2.91 -10.96
CA LEU A 364 3.39 -3.37 -12.33
C LEU A 364 4.88 -3.42 -12.70
N GLU A 365 5.67 -2.44 -12.26
CA GLU A 365 7.13 -2.48 -12.40
C GLU A 365 7.70 -3.68 -11.66
N GLU A 366 7.19 -3.99 -10.47
CA GLU A 366 7.62 -5.16 -9.71
C GLU A 366 7.19 -6.48 -10.39
N LEU A 367 6.08 -6.50 -11.13
CA LEU A 367 5.68 -7.65 -11.93
C LEU A 367 6.63 -7.86 -13.12
N VAL A 368 7.10 -6.78 -13.75
CA VAL A 368 8.15 -6.84 -14.79
C VAL A 368 9.45 -7.37 -14.19
N ASN A 369 9.85 -6.88 -13.00
CA ASN A 369 11.03 -7.41 -12.31
C ASN A 369 10.90 -8.90 -12.02
N ALA A 370 9.73 -9.36 -11.56
CA ALA A 370 9.45 -10.77 -11.34
C ALA A 370 9.60 -11.60 -12.62
N ALA A 371 9.12 -11.10 -13.76
CA ALA A 371 9.29 -11.74 -15.06
C ALA A 371 10.77 -11.77 -15.48
N VAL A 372 11.51 -10.68 -15.30
CA VAL A 372 12.96 -10.62 -15.58
C VAL A 372 13.75 -11.61 -14.71
N ASP A 373 13.40 -11.72 -13.42
CA ASP A 373 14.04 -12.68 -12.51
C ASP A 373 13.70 -14.13 -12.86
N TYR A 374 12.50 -14.36 -13.41
CA TYR A 374 12.09 -15.65 -13.96
C TYR A 374 12.89 -16.00 -15.22
N ASP A 375 13.06 -15.05 -16.15
CA ASP A 375 13.85 -15.22 -17.38
C ASP A 375 15.32 -15.59 -17.09
N LYS A 376 15.91 -15.01 -16.03
CA LYS A 376 17.29 -15.32 -15.60
C LYS A 376 17.48 -16.75 -15.09
N GLN A 377 16.41 -17.40 -14.63
CA GLN A 377 16.49 -18.74 -14.06
C GLN A 377 16.53 -19.83 -15.14
N GLU A 378 16.41 -19.45 -16.43
CA GLU A 378 16.34 -20.37 -17.58
C GLU A 378 15.23 -21.43 -17.42
N ILE A 379 14.19 -21.12 -16.65
CA ILE A 379 13.04 -22.00 -16.42
C ILE A 379 12.04 -21.77 -17.56
N ASP A 380 11.41 -22.86 -18.00
CA ASP A 380 10.40 -22.99 -19.05
C ASP A 380 9.45 -21.78 -19.20
N GLY A 381 9.02 -21.52 -20.44
CA GLY A 381 8.46 -20.24 -20.91
C GLY A 381 7.15 -19.73 -20.27
N LEU A 382 6.51 -18.75 -20.91
CA LEU A 382 5.38 -17.95 -20.40
C LEU A 382 4.28 -18.72 -19.63
N ARG A 383 4.01 -19.96 -20.03
CA ARG A 383 3.04 -20.83 -19.36
C ARG A 383 3.38 -21.06 -17.89
N ASP A 384 4.63 -21.41 -17.64
CA ASP A 384 5.07 -21.84 -16.32
C ASP A 384 5.21 -20.64 -15.38
N PHE A 385 5.49 -19.45 -15.93
CA PHE A 385 5.38 -18.19 -15.18
C PHE A 385 3.94 -17.93 -14.70
N ILE A 386 2.93 -18.13 -15.56
CA ILE A 386 1.52 -17.96 -15.18
C ILE A 386 1.11 -19.03 -14.16
N ASP A 387 1.49 -20.29 -14.38
CA ASP A 387 1.19 -21.39 -13.46
C ASP A 387 1.85 -21.14 -12.08
N HIS A 388 3.09 -20.63 -12.05
CA HIS A 388 3.76 -20.20 -10.82
C HIS A 388 2.98 -19.09 -10.11
N ALA A 389 2.54 -18.05 -10.83
CA ALA A 389 1.74 -16.96 -10.28
C ALA A 389 0.39 -17.45 -9.70
N ALA A 390 -0.26 -18.40 -10.38
CA ALA A 390 -1.52 -19.00 -9.92
C ALA A 390 -1.34 -19.83 -8.65
N LEU A 391 -0.34 -20.72 -8.60
CA LEU A 391 -0.03 -21.55 -7.44
C LEU A 391 0.33 -20.71 -6.20
N THR A 392 1.03 -19.61 -6.44
CA THR A 392 1.41 -18.63 -5.42
C THR A 392 0.18 -17.95 -4.81
N SER A 393 -0.89 -17.79 -5.58
CA SER A 393 -2.11 -17.13 -5.09
C SER A 393 -2.98 -18.04 -4.20
N ASP A 394 -3.02 -19.34 -4.48
CA ASP A 394 -3.89 -20.29 -3.77
C ASP A 394 -3.42 -20.65 -2.34
N THR A 395 -2.13 -20.45 -2.03
CA THR A 395 -1.55 -20.75 -0.71
C THR A 395 -1.81 -19.68 0.35
N ASP A 396 -2.26 -18.48 -0.04
CA ASP A 396 -2.23 -17.29 0.83
C ASP A 396 -3.55 -17.04 1.55
N LYS A 397 -3.98 -18.01 2.34
CA LYS A 397 -5.09 -17.80 3.29
C LYS A 397 -4.53 -17.27 4.60
N PHE A 398 -5.16 -16.22 5.12
CA PHE A 398 -4.80 -15.63 6.40
C PHE A 398 -4.86 -16.68 7.52
N ASP A 399 -3.73 -16.90 8.19
CA ASP A 399 -3.64 -17.77 9.37
C ASP A 399 -3.19 -16.96 10.58
N GLY A 400 -4.08 -16.80 11.58
CA GLY A 400 -3.74 -16.11 12.82
C GLY A 400 -2.56 -16.72 13.61
N ASN A 401 -2.14 -17.94 13.26
CA ASN A 401 -0.98 -18.61 13.83
C ASN A 401 0.31 -18.44 13.04
N ALA A 402 0.32 -17.79 11.88
CA ALA A 402 1.55 -17.58 11.13
C ALA A 402 2.60 -16.80 11.96
N PRO A 403 3.85 -17.28 12.03
CA PRO A 403 4.89 -16.67 12.86
C PRO A 403 5.40 -15.33 12.32
N VAL A 404 5.19 -15.04 11.03
CA VAL A 404 5.68 -13.82 10.37
C VAL A 404 4.52 -12.95 9.89
N THR A 405 4.65 -11.63 10.03
CA THR A 405 3.71 -10.65 9.50
C THR A 405 4.41 -9.60 8.64
N LEU A 406 3.96 -9.44 7.40
CA LEU A 406 4.40 -8.45 6.43
C LEU A 406 3.43 -7.28 6.42
N MET A 407 3.92 -6.05 6.56
CA MET A 407 3.07 -4.86 6.53
C MET A 407 3.85 -3.61 6.15
N THR A 408 3.13 -2.58 5.69
CA THR A 408 3.75 -1.25 5.54
C THR A 408 3.95 -0.60 6.91
N VAL A 409 4.91 0.33 7.00
CA VAL A 409 5.10 1.17 8.20
C VAL A 409 3.81 1.90 8.57
N HIS A 410 3.02 2.35 7.58
CA HIS A 410 1.73 3.02 7.83
C HIS A 410 0.70 2.06 8.44
N SER A 411 0.62 0.84 7.92
CA SER A 411 -0.29 -0.19 8.44
C SER A 411 0.03 -0.61 9.87
N SER A 412 1.29 -0.42 10.32
CA SER A 412 1.68 -0.71 11.71
C SER A 412 1.04 0.24 12.73
N LYS A 413 0.51 1.38 12.27
CA LYS A 413 -0.19 2.37 13.09
C LYS A 413 -1.72 2.28 12.88
N GLY A 414 -2.48 2.25 13.96
CA GLY A 414 -3.94 2.43 13.91
C GLY A 414 -4.71 1.75 15.05
N PRO A 415 -5.89 2.23 15.45
CA PRO A 415 -6.62 1.75 16.63
C PRO A 415 -7.06 0.28 16.52
N GLY A 416 -7.26 -0.23 15.31
CA GLY A 416 -7.54 -1.65 15.05
C GLY A 416 -6.29 -2.52 14.86
N VAL A 417 -5.13 -1.91 14.58
CA VAL A 417 -3.86 -2.62 14.36
C VAL A 417 -2.99 -2.56 15.61
N SER A 418 -2.92 -1.47 16.36
CA SER A 418 -2.32 -1.42 17.70
C SER A 418 -3.02 -2.41 18.64
N GLY A 419 -4.35 -2.55 18.60
CA GLY A 419 -5.08 -3.59 19.33
C GLY A 419 -4.93 -5.01 18.76
N ARG A 420 -4.75 -5.16 17.42
CA ARG A 420 -4.40 -6.44 16.79
C ARG A 420 -2.96 -6.80 17.09
N ILE A 421 -1.97 -5.99 16.78
CA ILE A 421 -0.58 -6.07 17.27
C ILE A 421 -0.55 -6.39 18.77
N SER A 422 -1.28 -5.70 19.64
CA SER A 422 -1.33 -6.03 21.07
C SER A 422 -1.96 -7.40 21.38
N ARG A 423 -2.93 -7.88 20.59
CA ARG A 423 -3.49 -9.25 20.66
C ARG A 423 -2.64 -10.32 19.95
N TRP A 424 -1.92 -9.95 18.91
CA TRP A 424 -1.17 -10.81 17.97
C TRP A 424 0.25 -11.04 18.51
N PHE A 425 0.77 -10.03 19.20
CA PHE A 425 2.09 -10.00 19.84
C PHE A 425 1.99 -9.91 21.38
N GLY A 426 0.84 -10.26 21.96
CA GLY A 426 0.54 -10.15 23.38
C GLY A 426 1.66 -10.68 24.28
N GLY A 427 2.40 -9.77 24.91
CA GLY A 427 3.41 -10.06 25.93
C GLY A 427 4.61 -10.91 25.49
N ARG A 428 4.85 -11.10 24.17
CA ARG A 428 5.96 -11.91 23.65
C ARG A 428 7.06 -11.04 23.04
N ASN A 429 8.29 -11.56 22.99
CA ASN A 429 9.43 -10.88 22.36
C ASN A 429 9.19 -10.73 20.85
N ILE A 430 9.27 -9.49 20.35
CA ILE A 430 9.04 -9.12 18.95
C ILE A 430 10.37 -8.68 18.35
N SER A 431 10.76 -9.31 17.24
CA SER A 431 11.83 -8.80 16.38
C SER A 431 11.20 -8.13 15.16
N ALA A 432 11.70 -6.95 14.78
CA ALA A 432 11.16 -6.19 13.66
C ALA A 432 12.26 -5.83 12.65
N PHE A 433 12.04 -6.15 11.39
CA PHE A 433 12.92 -5.69 10.32
C PHE A 433 12.26 -4.51 9.60
N ALA A 434 12.98 -3.41 9.40
CA ALA A 434 12.46 -2.21 8.74
C ALA A 434 13.30 -1.88 7.49
N PHE A 435 12.65 -1.47 6.41
CA PHE A 435 13.30 -1.29 5.11
C PHE A 435 12.93 0.03 4.45
N ASP A 436 13.93 0.70 3.88
CA ASP A 436 13.80 1.87 3.03
C ASP A 436 14.61 1.63 1.76
N GLN A 437 13.94 1.43 0.63
CA GLN A 437 14.61 1.53 -0.67
C GLN A 437 14.41 2.96 -1.17
N ARG A 438 15.45 3.78 -1.08
CA ARG A 438 15.45 5.04 -1.83
C ARG A 438 15.50 4.71 -3.31
N SER A 439 14.47 5.12 -4.05
CA SER A 439 14.49 5.26 -5.50
C SER A 439 15.37 6.46 -5.92
N GLU A 440 16.64 6.46 -5.55
CA GLU A 440 17.64 7.27 -6.27
C GLU A 440 18.20 6.34 -7.34
N GLY A 441 18.18 6.76 -8.61
CA GLY A 441 18.49 5.98 -9.82
C GLY A 441 19.92 5.45 -9.95
N THR A 442 20.50 4.94 -8.86
CA THR A 442 21.85 4.40 -8.74
C THR A 442 21.83 3.09 -7.93
N GLY A 443 20.96 2.13 -8.27
CA GLY A 443 21.11 0.68 -7.99
C GLY A 443 21.74 0.21 -6.67
N ARG A 444 21.59 0.96 -5.56
CA ARG A 444 22.21 0.66 -4.27
C ARG A 444 21.19 0.92 -3.18
N GLY A 445 20.47 -0.14 -2.81
CA GLY A 445 19.65 -0.15 -1.61
C GLY A 445 20.54 -0.11 -0.37
N ALA A 446 20.11 0.59 0.67
CA ALA A 446 20.72 0.57 1.99
C ALA A 446 19.61 0.31 3.00
N SER A 447 19.75 -0.73 3.82
CA SER A 447 18.70 -1.16 4.75
C SER A 447 19.19 -1.31 6.18
N ALA A 448 18.29 -0.99 7.12
CA ALA A 448 18.56 -0.99 8.55
C ALA A 448 17.56 -1.87 9.29
N GLY A 449 17.99 -3.08 9.70
CA GLY A 449 17.17 -3.95 10.55
C GLY A 449 17.17 -3.50 12.01
N ILE A 450 16.08 -3.77 12.73
CA ILE A 450 16.03 -3.63 14.21
C ILE A 450 15.83 -5.03 14.80
N CYS A 451 16.90 -5.82 14.80
CA CYS A 451 16.91 -7.01 15.64
C CYS A 451 17.27 -6.58 17.07
N GLY A 452 16.37 -6.84 18.02
CA GLY A 452 16.66 -6.68 19.44
C GLY A 452 16.20 -7.93 20.16
N ASP A 453 17.14 -8.81 20.50
CA ASP A 453 16.88 -9.97 21.34
C ASP A 453 17.70 -9.95 22.65
N HIS A 454 17.66 -11.03 23.40
CA HIS A 454 18.52 -11.30 24.56
C HIS A 454 19.24 -12.63 24.30
N ALA A 455 20.50 -12.57 23.89
CA ALA A 455 21.48 -13.64 24.06
C ALA A 455 22.91 -13.07 23.93
N GLY A 456 23.66 -13.11 25.02
CA GLY A 456 25.08 -12.78 25.04
C GLY A 456 25.86 -13.66 24.07
N GLY A 457 26.43 -13.02 23.04
CA GLY A 457 27.43 -13.58 22.15
C GLY A 457 28.34 -12.44 21.71
N GLU A 458 29.55 -12.38 22.28
CA GLU A 458 30.58 -11.42 21.89
C GLU A 458 30.99 -11.66 20.43
N TYR A 459 30.76 -10.67 19.58
CA TYR A 459 31.47 -10.56 18.32
C TYR A 459 32.16 -9.20 18.25
N LEU A 460 33.49 -9.25 18.29
CA LEU A 460 34.40 -8.13 18.07
C LEU A 460 34.14 -7.52 16.69
N VAL A 461 33.78 -6.23 16.63
CA VAL A 461 33.88 -5.44 15.39
C VAL A 461 34.46 -4.08 15.74
N ARG A 462 35.58 -3.76 15.07
CA ARG A 462 36.38 -2.54 15.22
C ARG A 462 35.53 -1.28 15.01
N ASP A 463 35.78 -0.31 15.88
CA ASP A 463 35.21 1.03 15.88
C ASP A 463 35.35 1.72 14.49
N PRO A 464 34.25 2.08 13.80
CA PRO A 464 34.29 2.78 12.52
C PRO A 464 34.72 4.26 12.65
N PHE A 465 34.80 4.82 13.85
CA PHE A 465 35.17 6.22 14.07
C PHE A 465 36.68 6.46 14.20
N ASP A 466 37.50 5.43 14.40
CA ASP A 466 38.97 5.58 14.49
C ASP A 466 39.65 5.69 13.10
N ALA A 467 38.98 5.23 12.04
CA ALA A 467 39.49 5.36 10.66
C ALA A 467 39.31 6.77 10.08
N ALA A 468 38.26 7.51 10.50
CA ALA A 468 37.99 8.86 10.03
C ALA A 468 38.84 9.93 10.74
N ALA A 469 39.39 9.63 11.92
CA ALA A 469 40.27 10.54 12.66
C ALA A 469 41.73 10.52 12.14
N ARG A 470 42.17 9.45 11.47
CA ARG A 470 43.54 9.32 10.95
C ARG A 470 43.76 9.94 9.57
N LEU A 471 42.68 10.26 8.85
CA LEU A 471 42.74 10.89 7.51
C LEU A 471 42.63 12.43 7.54
N ARG A 472 42.48 13.06 8.72
CA ARG A 472 42.40 14.53 8.88
C ARG A 472 43.65 15.19 9.45
N ARG A 473 44.77 14.46 9.60
CA ARG A 473 46.08 15.05 9.92
C ARG A 473 47.11 14.59 8.90
N GLY A 474 47.10 15.17 7.71
CA GLY A 474 48.30 15.23 6.89
C GLY A 474 49.18 16.36 7.40
N ASP A 475 50.39 16.06 7.84
CA ASP A 475 51.61 16.74 7.35
C ASP A 475 52.89 16.24 8.04
N ARG A 476 53.91 16.03 7.19
CA ARG A 476 55.35 16.22 7.40
C ARG A 476 56.09 15.32 8.42
N GLY A 477 57.02 14.53 7.86
CA GLY A 477 58.08 13.81 8.57
C GLY A 477 58.65 12.73 7.68
#